data_AF-A0A2M7VGX8-F1
#
_entry.id   AF-A0A2M7VGX8-F1
#
_cell.length_a   1.000
_cell.length_b   1.000
_cell.length_c   1.000
_cell.angle_alpha   90.00
_cell.angle_beta   90.00
_cell.angle_gamma   90.00
#
_symmetry.space_group_name_H-M   'P 1'
#
loop_
_entity.id
_entity.type
_entity.pdbx_description
1 polymer ?
#
loop_
_entity_poly.entity_id
_entity_poly.type
_entity_poly.pdbx_seq_one_letter_code
_entity_poly.pdbx_strand_id
1 'polypeptide(L)' 'NNHSVAGVLRGVSLKSWEKDKVIIETRFKFHKEKLEETKARLLIEKVCEEISGGKTSVSIQLKEK' A
#
# COMPACT_ATOMS: atom_id res chain seq x y z
N ASN A 1 11.81 -7.56 11.63
CA ASN A 1 10.78 -7.17 12.61
C ASN A 1 9.72 -6.34 11.87
N ASN A 2 8.80 -6.99 11.15
CA ASN A 2 7.80 -6.34 10.26
C ASN A 2 6.34 -6.60 10.69
N HIS A 3 6.13 -7.15 11.89
CA HIS A 3 4.80 -7.54 12.38
C HIS A 3 3.80 -6.37 12.42
N SER A 4 4.28 -5.14 12.59
CA SER A 4 3.49 -3.92 12.57
C SER A 4 2.92 -3.59 11.18
N VAL A 5 3.72 -3.67 10.11
CA VAL A 5 3.24 -3.38 8.73
C VAL A 5 2.24 -4.43 8.26
N ALA A 6 2.50 -5.71 8.57
CA ALA A 6 1.57 -6.79 8.25
C ALA A 6 0.22 -6.63 8.99
N GLY A 7 0.22 -6.11 10.22
CA GLY A 7 -0.99 -5.76 10.94
C GLY A 7 -1.79 -4.67 10.23
N VAL A 8 -1.11 -3.60 9.81
CA VAL A 8 -1.73 -2.48 9.08
C VAL A 8 -2.29 -2.90 7.72
N LEU A 9 -1.56 -3.71 6.95
CA LEU A 9 -2.00 -4.20 5.63
C LEU A 9 -3.27 -5.07 5.68
N ARG A 10 -3.61 -5.66 6.83
CA ARG A 10 -4.89 -6.39 6.99
C ARG A 10 -6.10 -5.44 7.09
N GLY A 11 -5.87 -4.18 7.46
CA GLY A 11 -6.92 -3.17 7.67
C GLY A 11 -7.12 -2.23 6.49
N VAL A 12 -6.56 -2.54 5.32
CA VAL A 12 -6.69 -1.75 4.10
C VAL A 12 -7.40 -2.53 3.00
N SER A 13 -7.81 -1.85 1.93
CA SER A 13 -8.45 -2.47 0.78
C SER A 13 -7.78 -2.02 -0.51
N LEU A 14 -7.76 -2.87 -1.52
CA LEU A 14 -7.33 -2.50 -2.85
C LEU A 14 -8.45 -1.69 -3.51
N LYS A 15 -8.18 -0.44 -3.88
CA LYS A 15 -9.13 0.43 -4.59
C LYS A 15 -9.01 0.29 -6.10
N SER A 16 -7.79 0.27 -6.62
CA SER A 16 -7.51 0.07 -8.05
C SER A 16 -6.14 -0.59 -8.24
N TRP A 17 -6.03 -1.43 -9.26
CA TRP A 17 -4.77 -1.96 -9.74
C TRP A 17 -4.70 -1.77 -11.26
N GLU A 18 -3.86 -0.85 -11.68
CA GLU A 18 -3.50 -0.61 -13.07
C GLU A 18 -2.04 -1.01 -13.31
N LYS A 19 -1.64 -1.10 -14.57
CA LYS A 19 -0.37 -1.72 -14.97
C LYS A 19 0.87 -1.12 -14.28
N ASP A 20 0.84 0.17 -13.98
CA ASP A 20 1.93 0.97 -13.42
C ASP A 20 1.59 1.61 -12.06
N LYS A 21 0.37 1.38 -11.55
CA LYS A 21 -0.14 2.07 -10.36
C LYS A 21 -1.12 1.22 -9.56
N VAL A 22 -0.83 1.10 -8.26
CA VAL A 22 -1.69 0.46 -7.27
C VAL A 22 -2.21 1.52 -6.31
N ILE A 23 -3.53 1.55 -6.12
CA ILE A 23 -4.19 2.42 -5.14
C ILE A 23 -4.74 1.55 -4.02
N ILE A 24 -4.21 1.76 -2.83
CA ILE A 24 -4.68 1.13 -1.59
C ILE A 24 -5.49 2.18 -0.83
N GLU A 25 -6.68 1.82 -0.37
CA GLU A 25 -7.51 2.66 0.46
C GLU A 25 -7.58 2.18 1.91
N THR A 26 -7.68 3.11 2.84
CA THR A 26 -7.86 2.81 4.26
C THR A 26 -8.80 3.79 4.93
N ARG A 27 -9.55 3.33 5.93
CA ARG A 27 -10.44 4.18 6.74
C ARG A 27 -9.69 4.93 7.85
N PHE A 28 -8.43 4.57 8.12
CA PHE A 28 -7.69 5.08 9.28
C PHE A 28 -6.48 5.89 8.85
N LYS A 29 -6.39 7.13 9.35
CA LYS A 29 -5.24 8.03 9.09
C LYS A 29 -3.91 7.40 9.50
N PHE A 30 -3.87 6.74 10.65
CA PHE A 30 -2.68 6.03 11.13
C PHE A 30 -2.19 4.96 10.16
N HIS A 31 -3.10 4.19 9.54
CA HIS A 31 -2.71 3.19 8.54
C HIS A 31 -2.08 3.85 7.31
N LYS A 32 -2.63 4.99 6.85
CA LYS A 32 -2.06 5.75 5.74
C LYS A 32 -0.64 6.20 6.07
N GLU A 33 -0.46 6.90 7.19
CA GLU A 33 0.84 7.42 7.63
C GLU A 33 1.86 6.28 7.76
N LYS A 34 1.45 5.13 8.31
CA LYS A 34 2.33 3.97 8.51
C LYS A 34 2.75 3.31 7.20
N LEU A 35 1.86 3.24 6.21
CA LEU A 35 2.16 2.66 4.90
C LEU A 35 2.92 3.63 3.98
N GLU A 36 2.80 4.94 4.22
CA GLU A 36 3.55 5.98 3.51
C GLU A 36 5.00 6.14 4.01
N GLU A 37 5.36 5.57 5.17
CA GLU A 37 6.75 5.49 5.61
C GLU A 37 7.63 4.86 4.52
N THR A 38 8.77 5.48 4.21
CA THR A 38 9.63 5.09 3.08
C THR A 38 9.93 3.59 3.04
N LYS A 39 10.25 2.97 4.18
CA LYS A 39 10.54 1.52 4.23
C LYS A 39 9.32 0.66 3.92
N ALA A 40 8.14 1.03 4.43
CA ALA A 40 6.90 0.30 4.19
C ALA A 40 6.47 0.46 2.73
N ARG A 41 6.49 1.69 2.21
CA ARG A 41 6.15 2.00 0.83
C ARG A 41 7.03 1.24 -0.16
N LEU A 42 8.35 1.29 0.00
CA LEU A 42 9.29 0.58 -0.89
C LEU A 42 9.10 -0.94 -0.84
N LEU A 43 8.77 -1.50 0.33
CA LEU A 43 8.45 -2.92 0.46
C LEU A 43 7.20 -3.28 -0.36
N ILE A 44 6.15 -2.47 -0.24
CA ILE A 44 4.89 -2.70 -0.95
C ILE A 44 5.08 -2.53 -2.46
N GLU A 45 5.78 -1.47 -2.89
CA GLU A 45 6.11 -1.24 -4.30
C GLU A 45 6.88 -2.43 -4.87
N LYS A 46 7.93 -2.90 -4.20
CA LYS A 46 8.70 -4.08 -4.63
C LYS A 46 7.82 -5.32 -4.80
N VAL A 47 6.92 -5.59 -3.86
CA VAL A 47 6.02 -6.75 -3.95
C VAL A 47 5.02 -6.57 -5.10
N CYS A 48 4.50 -5.36 -5.31
CA CYS A 48 3.62 -5.06 -6.45
C CYS A 48 4.36 -5.22 -7.79
N GLU A 49 5.63 -4.83 -7.88
CA GLU A 49 6.49 -5.03 -9.05
C GLU A 49 6.74 -6.52 -9.34
N GLU A 50 6.99 -7.31 -8.29
CA GLU A 50 7.15 -8.77 -8.41
C GLU A 50 5.86 -9.45 -8.92
N ILE A 51 4.68 -8.95 -8.53
CA ILE A 51 3.39 -9.48 -8.97
C ILE A 51 3.04 -9.03 -10.40
N SER A 52 3.28 -7.75 -10.73
CA SER A 52 2.89 -7.17 -12.02
C SER A 52 3.92 -7.42 -13.14
N GLY A 53 5.15 -7.79 -12.79
CA GLY A 53 6.26 -7.97 -13.74
C GLY A 53 6.80 -6.65 -14.31
N GLY A 54 6.49 -5.51 -13.68
CA GLY A 54 6.92 -4.19 -14.14
C GLY A 54 6.91 -3.13 -13.04
N LYS A 55 7.55 -1.99 -13.30
CA LYS A 55 7.59 -0.88 -12.33
C LYS A 55 6.19 -0.45 -11.94
N THR A 56 5.90 -0.47 -10.64
CA THR A 56 4.57 -0.21 -10.11
C THR A 56 4.66 0.78 -8.96
N SER A 57 4.01 1.92 -9.12
CA SER A 57 3.91 2.94 -8.07
C SER A 57 2.75 2.62 -7.11
N VAL A 58 2.94 2.86 -5.82
CA VAL A 58 1.89 2.63 -4.81
C VAL A 58 1.42 3.96 -4.24
N SER A 59 0.10 4.14 -4.16
CA SER A 59 -0.55 5.31 -3.56
C SER A 59 -1.52 4.87 -2.46
N ILE A 60 -1.39 5.45 -1.27
CA ILE A 60 -2.27 5.18 -0.13
C ILE A 60 -3.27 6.32 0.04
N GLN A 61 -4.56 6.03 -0.07
CA GLN A 61 -5.64 7.01 0.03
C GLN A 61 -6.50 6.76 1.26
N LEU A 62 -7.06 7.84 1.82
CA LEU A 62 -8.14 7.71 2.78
C LEU A 62 -9.42 7.39 2.03
N LYS A 63 -10.18 6.42 2.55
CA LYS A 63 -11.50 6.10 2.02
C LYS A 63 -12.44 7.26 2.34
N GLU A 64 -12.93 7.92 1.31
CA GLU A 64 -13.97 8.94 1.43
C GLU A 64 -15.29 8.28 1.83
N LYS A 65 -16.12 9.00 2.59
CA LYS A 65 -17.40 8.50 3.12
C LYS A 65 -18.43 8.32 2.02
#